data_AF-A0A1M5FX83-F1
#
_entry.id   AF-A0A1M5FX83-F1
#
_cell.length_a   1.000
_cell.length_b   1.000
_cell.length_c   1.000
_cell.angle_alpha   90.00
_cell.angle_beta   90.00
_cell.angle_gamma   90.00
#
_symmetry.space_group_name_H-M   'P 1'
#
loop_
_entity.id
_entity.type
_entity.pdbx_description
1 polymer ?
#
loop_
_entity_poly.entity_id
_entity_poly.type
_entity_poly.pdbx_seq_one_letter_code
_entity_poly.pdbx_strand_id
1 'polypeptide(L)'
;MNTTGFIRGYMSKNQEGEKYLDHVVGVIEQQLQEIDENYEAEVTKIEEYKISVRNNNQAIHIKISKPQLLKLQSRSPYSLDKYIWTNLTKNGVEVTNANGNYLDYVFR
;
A
#
# COMPACT_ATOMS: atom_id res chain seq x y z
N MET A 1 10.11 2.50 -7.49
CA MET A 1 10.91 1.55 -6.68
C MET A 1 11.15 0.19 -7.39
N ASN A 2 12.33 -0.43 -7.23
CA ASN A 2 12.57 -1.82 -7.65
C ASN A 2 12.25 -2.81 -6.52
N THR A 3 11.40 -3.81 -6.78
CA THR A 3 11.01 -4.84 -5.81
C THR A 3 11.29 -6.25 -6.34
N THR A 4 11.43 -7.21 -5.43
CA THR A 4 11.56 -8.63 -5.78
C THR A 4 10.38 -9.42 -5.20
N GLY A 5 9.66 -10.13 -6.06
CA GLY A 5 8.49 -10.91 -5.65
C GLY A 5 8.80 -11.98 -4.61
N PHE A 6 10.04 -12.50 -4.59
CA PHE A 6 10.49 -13.47 -3.60
C PHE A 6 10.50 -12.89 -2.17
N ILE A 7 11.11 -11.72 -1.97
CA ILE A 7 11.17 -11.06 -0.66
C ILE A 7 9.75 -10.72 -0.19
N ARG A 8 8.93 -10.15 -1.07
CA ARG A 8 7.53 -9.82 -0.76
C ARG A 8 6.72 -11.07 -0.38
N GLY A 9 6.92 -12.18 -1.10
CA GLY A 9 6.24 -13.45 -0.81
C GLY A 9 6.68 -14.11 0.50
N TYR A 10 7.94 -13.94 0.90
CA TYR A 10 8.41 -14.37 2.21
C TYR A 10 7.77 -13.54 3.34
N MET A 11 7.73 -12.21 3.17
CA MET A 11 7.10 -11.30 4.14
C MET A 11 5.62 -11.60 4.33
N SER A 12 4.85 -11.76 3.25
CA SER A 12 3.41 -11.99 3.34
C SER A 12 3.05 -13.26 4.12
N LYS A 13 3.92 -14.28 4.11
CA LYS A 13 3.70 -15.55 4.82
C LYS A 13 4.17 -15.55 6.28
N ASN A 14 5.23 -14.80 6.60
CA ASN A 14 5.92 -14.94 7.89
C ASN A 14 5.80 -13.70 8.78
N GLN A 15 5.33 -12.57 8.25
CA GLN A 15 5.22 -11.32 8.99
C GLN A 15 3.83 -11.16 9.61
N GLU A 16 3.78 -10.62 10.82
CA GLU A 16 2.51 -10.26 11.47
C GLU A 16 1.76 -9.22 10.63
N GLY A 17 0.43 -9.32 10.60
CA GLY A 17 -0.39 -8.49 9.69
C GLY A 17 -0.19 -6.98 9.86
N GLU A 18 -0.01 -6.50 11.09
CA GLU A 18 0.23 -5.07 11.36
C GLU A 18 1.57 -4.62 10.77
N LYS A 19 2.65 -5.35 11.06
CA LYS A 19 3.97 -5.07 10.48
C LYS A 19 3.94 -5.16 8.96
N TYR A 20 3.18 -6.11 8.41
CA TYR A 20 3.03 -6.26 6.98
C TYR A 20 2.30 -5.05 6.36
N LEU A 21 1.23 -4.58 7.02
CA LEU A 21 0.51 -3.38 6.63
C LEU A 21 1.42 -2.14 6.65
N ASP A 22 2.15 -1.92 7.74
CA ASP A 22 3.09 -0.78 7.86
C ASP A 22 4.13 -0.80 6.74
N HIS A 23 4.66 -1.99 6.43
CA HIS A 23 5.61 -2.16 5.34
C HIS A 23 4.99 -1.84 3.97
N VAL A 24 3.77 -2.28 3.71
CA VAL A 24 3.06 -1.98 2.46
C VAL A 24 2.77 -0.49 2.36
N VAL A 25 2.33 0.15 3.44
CA VAL A 25 2.04 1.60 3.44
C VAL A 25 3.31 2.41 3.20
N GLY A 26 4.44 2.08 3.85
CA GLY A 26 5.71 2.75 3.59
C GLY A 26 6.21 2.57 2.15
N VAL A 27 5.98 1.39 1.55
CA VAL A 27 6.29 1.18 0.12
C VAL A 27 5.40 2.06 -0.78
N ILE A 28 4.12 2.18 -0.46
CA ILE A 28 3.19 3.01 -1.22
C ILE A 28 3.56 4.49 -1.09
N GLU A 29 3.91 4.95 0.11
CA GLU A 29 4.41 6.29 0.36
C GLU A 29 5.64 6.59 -0.51
N GLN A 30 6.66 5.74 -0.47
CA GLN A 30 7.86 5.90 -1.30
C GLN A 30 7.51 5.99 -2.79
N GLN A 31 6.57 5.15 -3.25
CA GLN A 31 6.14 5.17 -4.64
C GLN A 31 5.36 6.43 -5.03
N LEU A 32 4.57 7.00 -4.11
CA LEU A 32 3.87 8.26 -4.30
C LEU A 32 4.85 9.45 -4.27
N GLN A 33 5.87 9.39 -3.41
CA GLN A 33 6.93 10.40 -3.31
C GLN A 33 7.81 10.47 -4.56
N GLU A 34 7.88 9.40 -5.36
CA GLU A 34 8.49 9.46 -6.70
C GLU A 34 7.69 10.32 -7.69
N ILE A 35 6.40 10.59 -7.42
CA ILE A 35 5.53 11.44 -8.23
C ILE A 35 5.51 12.86 -7.66
N ASP A 36 5.32 13.00 -6.35
CA ASP A 36 5.32 14.27 -5.61
C ASP A 36 5.84 14.02 -4.20
N GLU A 37 6.96 14.66 -3.85
CA GLU A 37 7.65 14.50 -2.57
C GLU A 37 6.78 14.87 -1.34
N ASN A 38 5.69 15.61 -1.55
CA ASN A 38 4.77 16.02 -0.48
C ASN A 38 3.76 14.93 -0.07
N TYR A 39 3.77 13.76 -0.71
CA TYR A 39 2.94 12.66 -0.27
C TYR A 39 3.45 12.07 1.06
N GLU A 40 2.52 11.90 1.98
CA GLU A 40 2.74 11.18 3.24
C GLU A 40 1.67 10.10 3.40
N ALA A 41 2.07 8.93 3.92
CA ALA A 41 1.13 7.85 4.25
C ALA A 41 1.34 7.32 5.66
N GLU A 42 0.26 7.27 6.45
CA GLU A 42 0.30 6.81 7.84
C GLU A 42 -0.77 5.76 8.12
N VAL A 43 -0.47 4.87 9.07
CA VAL A 43 -1.43 3.89 9.61
C VAL A 43 -1.80 4.31 11.02
N THR A 44 -3.10 4.42 11.30
CA THR A 44 -3.63 4.58 12.65
C THR A 44 -4.55 3.40 12.97
N LYS A 45 -4.45 2.88 14.20
CA LYS A 45 -5.31 1.81 14.70
C LYS A 45 -6.15 2.33 15.86
N ILE A 46 -7.47 2.32 15.68
CA ILE A 46 -8.43 2.61 16.76
C ILE A 46 -9.26 1.34 16.99
N GLU A 47 -10.24 1.09 16.11
CA GLU A 47 -11.00 -0.17 16.04
C GLU A 47 -10.61 -0.99 14.80
N GLU A 48 -10.42 -0.28 13.69
CA GLU A 48 -9.90 -0.80 12.42
C GLU A 48 -8.59 -0.10 12.07
N TYR A 49 -7.87 -0.63 11.08
CA TYR A 49 -6.75 0.08 10.49
C TYR A 49 -7.27 1.17 9.57
N LYS A 50 -6.85 2.40 9.82
CA LYS A 50 -7.07 3.55 8.95
C LYS A 50 -5.74 3.92 8.32
N ILE A 51 -5.68 3.84 6.99
CA ILE A 51 -4.58 4.36 6.19
C ILE A 51 -4.97 5.77 5.77
N SER A 52 -4.16 6.76 6.11
CA SER A 52 -4.32 8.12 5.61
C SER A 52 -3.21 8.40 4.61
N VAL A 53 -3.57 8.77 3.39
CA VAL A 53 -2.63 9.24 2.36
C VAL A 53 -2.96 10.70 2.09
N ARG A 54 -2.00 11.59 2.26
CA ARG A 54 -2.20 13.03 2.12
C ARG A 54 -1.10 13.67 1.29
N ASN A 55 -1.44 14.75 0.60
CA ASN A 55 -0.50 15.72 0.05
C ASN A 55 -1.07 17.14 0.28
N ASN A 56 -0.45 18.16 -0.31
CA ASN A 56 -0.86 19.56 -0.16
C ASN A 56 -2.32 19.86 -0.59
N ASN A 57 -2.92 19.04 -1.47
CA ASN A 57 -4.21 19.31 -2.09
C ASN A 57 -5.31 18.30 -1.72
N GLN A 58 -4.97 17.13 -1.20
CA GLN A 58 -5.92 16.05 -0.96
C GLN A 58 -5.52 15.18 0.23
N ALA A 59 -6.54 14.67 0.93
CA ALA A 59 -6.40 13.67 1.99
C ALA A 59 -7.39 12.53 1.72
N ILE A 60 -6.86 11.32 1.55
CA ILE A 60 -7.61 10.11 1.25
C ILE A 60 -7.48 9.16 2.43
N HIS A 61 -8.60 8.59 2.85
CA HIS A 61 -8.65 7.66 3.97
C HIS A 61 -9.20 6.30 3.53
N ILE A 62 -8.47 5.25 3.84
CA ILE A 62 -8.83 3.86 3.52
C ILE A 62 -8.96 3.10 4.83
N LYS A 63 -10.10 2.43 5.03
CA LYS A 63 -10.33 1.57 6.19
C LYS A 63 -10.09 0.11 5.82
N ILE A 64 -9.45 -0.62 6.72
CA ILE A 64 -9.21 -2.06 6.60
C ILE A 64 -9.46 -2.72 7.96
N SER A 65 -10.40 -3.66 7.99
CA SER A 65 -10.61 -4.49 9.17
C SER A 65 -9.51 -5.55 9.32
N LYS A 66 -9.24 -6.02 10.55
CA LYS A 66 -8.25 -7.09 10.78
C LYS A 66 -8.52 -8.38 9.97
N PRO A 67 -9.76 -8.89 9.85
CA PRO A 67 -10.04 -10.05 9.00
C PRO A 67 -9.73 -9.78 7.52
N GLN A 68 -10.05 -8.58 7.03
CA GLN A 68 -9.75 -8.19 5.65
C GLN A 68 -8.24 -8.10 5.39
N LEU A 69 -7.48 -7.53 6.33
CA LEU A 69 -6.02 -7.46 6.24
C LEU A 69 -5.40 -8.86 6.09
N LEU A 70 -5.77 -9.79 6.97
CA LEU A 70 -5.26 -11.16 6.93
C LEU A 70 -5.67 -11.90 5.64
N LYS A 71 -6.89 -11.67 5.17
CA LYS A 71 -7.37 -12.19 3.88
C LYS A 71 -6.56 -11.65 2.70
N LEU A 72 -6.26 -10.35 2.68
CA LEU A 72 -5.48 -9.73 1.61
C LEU A 72 -4.02 -10.22 1.65
N GLN A 73 -3.40 -10.28 2.83
CA GLN A 73 -2.04 -10.75 3.02
C GLN A 73 -1.86 -12.22 2.60
N SER A 74 -2.82 -13.08 2.93
CA SER A 74 -2.77 -14.52 2.58
C SER A 74 -3.09 -14.79 1.10
N ARG A 75 -3.86 -13.92 0.44
CA ARG A 75 -4.28 -14.12 -0.95
C ARG A 75 -3.12 -14.08 -1.93
N SER A 76 -2.26 -13.07 -1.82
CA SER A 76 -1.04 -12.99 -2.62
C SER A 76 -0.09 -11.92 -2.04
N PRO A 77 1.20 -11.96 -2.42
CA PRO A 77 2.20 -11.02 -1.90
C PRO A 77 1.92 -9.54 -2.23
N TYR A 78 1.07 -9.22 -3.21
CA TYR A 78 0.74 -7.83 -3.58
C TYR A 78 -0.76 -7.52 -3.48
N SER A 79 -1.55 -8.41 -2.87
CA SER A 79 -3.00 -8.21 -2.77
C SER A 79 -3.40 -7.03 -1.89
N LEU A 80 -2.63 -6.75 -0.82
CA LEU A 80 -2.85 -5.57 0.01
C LEU A 80 -2.47 -4.29 -0.74
N ASP A 81 -1.32 -4.29 -1.40
CA ASP A 81 -0.85 -3.21 -2.27
C ASP A 81 -1.91 -2.85 -3.31
N LYS A 82 -2.40 -3.85 -4.06
CA LYS A 82 -3.42 -3.68 -5.10
C LYS A 82 -4.71 -3.10 -4.55
N TYR A 83 -5.13 -3.54 -3.36
CA TYR A 83 -6.32 -3.01 -2.69
C TYR A 83 -6.16 -1.52 -2.38
N ILE A 84 -5.02 -1.11 -1.82
CA ILE A 84 -4.77 0.29 -1.47
C ILE A 84 -4.70 1.14 -2.73
N TRP A 85 -3.90 0.74 -3.72
CA TRP A 85 -3.80 1.45 -5.01
C TRP A 85 -5.15 1.62 -5.69
N THR A 86 -5.96 0.56 -5.74
CA THR A 86 -7.32 0.65 -6.32
C THR A 86 -8.19 1.68 -5.61
N ASN A 87 -8.07 1.81 -4.29
CA ASN A 87 -8.81 2.84 -3.55
C ASN A 87 -8.24 4.24 -3.81
N LEU A 88 -6.92 4.39 -3.89
CA LEU A 88 -6.29 5.68 -4.22
C LEU A 88 -6.72 6.16 -5.62
N THR A 89 -6.67 5.29 -6.63
CA THR A 89 -7.10 5.64 -8.00
C THR A 89 -8.57 6.02 -8.07
N LYS A 90 -9.44 5.31 -7.34
CA LYS A 90 -10.87 5.68 -7.24
C LYS A 90 -11.11 7.06 -6.62
N ASN A 91 -10.17 7.54 -5.81
CA ASN A 91 -10.23 8.86 -5.17
C ASN A 91 -9.40 9.92 -5.91
N GLY A 92 -8.97 9.65 -7.15
CA GLY A 92 -8.32 10.64 -8.02
C GLY A 92 -6.79 10.64 -7.98
N VAL A 93 -6.14 9.69 -7.30
CA VAL A 93 -4.69 9.53 -7.40
C VAL A 93 -4.33 8.88 -8.72
N GLU A 94 -3.66 9.63 -9.59
CA GLU A 94 -3.17 9.09 -10.86
C GLU A 94 -2.04 8.07 -10.61
N VAL A 95 -2.23 6.86 -11.13
CA VAL A 95 -1.19 5.83 -11.16
C VAL A 95 -0.40 6.07 -12.44
N THR A 96 0.60 6.93 -12.36
CA THR A 96 1.56 7.12 -13.45
C THR A 96 2.71 6.13 -13.29
N ASN A 97 3.36 5.78 -14.40
CA ASN A 97 4.58 4.96 -14.38
C ASN A 97 5.71 5.77 -13.73
N ALA A 98 5.74 5.80 -12.41
CA ALA A 98 6.90 6.21 -11.66
C ALA A 98 8.03 5.17 -11.82
N ASN A 99 9.24 5.52 -11.43
CA ASN A 99 10.44 4.77 -11.78
C ASN A 99 10.42 3.35 -11.19
N GLY A 100 10.90 2.34 -11.94
CA GLY A 100 11.05 0.95 -11.44
C GLY A 100 9.88 0.03 -11.77
N ASN A 101 9.84 -1.15 -11.12
CA ASN A 101 8.97 -2.27 -11.51
C ASN A 101 7.87 -2.61 -10.48
N TYR A 102 7.72 -1.81 -9.42
CA TYR A 102 6.79 -2.12 -8.34
C TYR A 102 5.33 -2.17 -8.81
N LEU A 103 4.86 -1.16 -9.54
CA LEU A 103 3.48 -1.12 -10.03
C LEU A 103 3.18 -2.28 -11.00
N ASP A 104 4.16 -2.72 -11.79
CA ASP A 104 4.02 -3.90 -12.64
C ASP A 104 3.71 -5.15 -11.81
N TYR A 105 4.42 -5.37 -10.69
CA TYR A 105 4.12 -6.50 -9.80
C TYR A 105 2.76 -6.40 -9.11
N VAL A 106 2.33 -5.19 -8.76
CA VAL A 106 1.03 -4.95 -8.12
C VAL A 106 -0.13 -5.24 -9.08
N PHE A 107 0.01 -4.86 -10.35
CA PHE A 107 -1.07 -4.96 -11.34
C PHE A 107 -0.97 -6.16 -12.28
N ARG A 108 0.09 -6.97 -12.17
CA ARG A 108 0.20 -8.27 -12.83
C ARG A 108 -0.94 -9.24 -12.50
#